data_AF-A0A8T9FXU2-F1
#
_entry.id   AF-A0A8T9FXU2-F1
#
_cell.length_a   1.000
_cell.length_b   1.000
_cell.length_c   1.000
_cell.angle_alpha   90.00
_cell.angle_beta   90.00
_cell.angle_gamma   90.00
#
_symmetry.space_group_name_H-M   'P 1'
#
loop_
_entity.id
_entity.type
_entity.pdbx_description
1 polymer ?
#
loop_
_entity_poly.entity_id
_entity_poly.type
_entity_poly.pdbx_seq_one_letter_code
_entity_poly.pdbx_strand_id
1 'polypeptide(L)'
;MARTGPSFAEKAQTVAVHLNNEIHGIEVTVTQDRPLVFTVRTTGSIKSKVQLLFGDLIADIDEVFVEPDLRRQGRCRRFTQELCRSLHLISFKKMTLYAVHDGRVTWAAFGFRPTRGAWNTHKKKIEKSFRGHQQEFPPEIAQDINDLISADQVSVFPLIANIAVDNQLLPKELSTRILGSLKGWHGEFDVGNERDEQYLFRGE
;
A
#
# COMPACT_ATOMS: atom_id res chain seq x y z
N MET A 1 -14.37 21.80 -32.31
CA MET A 1 -13.11 21.91 -31.54
C MET A 1 -13.00 20.69 -30.65
N ALA A 2 -12.06 19.78 -30.94
CA ALA A 2 -11.81 18.65 -30.04
C ALA A 2 -11.23 19.22 -28.74
N ARG A 3 -11.93 19.04 -27.61
CA ARG A 3 -11.34 19.23 -26.29
C ARG A 3 -10.29 18.13 -26.13
N THR A 4 -9.07 18.39 -26.57
CA THR A 4 -7.93 17.54 -26.23
C THR A 4 -7.73 17.66 -24.73
N GLY A 5 -8.05 16.60 -23.99
CA GLY A 5 -7.76 16.54 -22.57
C GLY A 5 -6.25 16.70 -22.29
N PRO A 6 -5.86 16.87 -21.02
CA PRO A 6 -4.46 17.02 -20.66
C PRO A 6 -3.64 15.83 -21.14
N SER A 7 -2.47 16.15 -21.69
CA SER A 7 -1.44 15.18 -22.09
C SER A 7 -0.98 14.33 -20.91
N PHE A 8 -0.39 13.17 -21.18
CA PHE A 8 0.17 12.32 -20.12
C PHE A 8 1.27 13.02 -19.32
N ALA A 9 2.04 13.90 -19.96
CA ALA A 9 3.05 14.71 -19.29
C ALA A 9 2.40 15.69 -18.28
N GLU A 10 1.33 16.39 -18.68
CA GLU A 10 0.58 17.29 -17.78
C GLU A 10 -0.06 16.52 -16.61
N LYS A 11 -0.58 15.31 -16.87
CA LYS A 11 -1.10 14.43 -15.80
C LYS A 11 -0.01 13.99 -14.83
N ALA A 12 1.16 13.56 -15.32
CA ALA A 12 2.28 13.18 -14.47
C ALA A 12 2.78 14.39 -13.65
N GLN A 13 2.83 15.58 -14.25
CA GLN A 13 3.18 16.81 -13.55
C GLN A 13 2.15 17.17 -12.48
N THR A 14 0.86 16.90 -12.71
CA THR A 14 -0.20 17.12 -11.71
C THR A 14 0.05 16.31 -10.43
N VAL A 15 0.48 15.05 -10.56
CA VAL A 15 0.87 14.21 -9.42
C VAL A 15 2.04 14.84 -8.67
N ALA A 16 3.08 15.27 -9.38
CA ALA A 16 4.25 15.86 -8.75
C ALA A 16 3.94 17.17 -8.02
N VAL A 17 3.15 18.06 -8.64
CA VAL A 17 2.71 19.32 -8.02
C VAL A 17 1.88 19.04 -6.76
N HIS A 18 0.95 18.09 -6.84
CA HIS A 18 0.14 17.69 -5.68
C HIS A 18 1.02 17.23 -4.51
N LEU A 19 1.92 16.28 -4.75
CA LEU A 19 2.81 15.75 -3.71
C LEU A 19 3.70 16.85 -3.11
N ASN A 20 4.25 17.73 -3.94
CA ASN A 20 5.13 18.82 -3.49
C ASN A 20 4.39 19.87 -2.65
N ASN A 21 3.10 20.07 -2.89
CA ASN A 21 2.27 20.99 -2.12
C ASN A 21 1.82 20.38 -0.78
N GLU A 22 1.46 19.10 -0.78
CA GLU A 22 0.81 18.44 0.36
C GLU A 22 1.79 17.76 1.34
N ILE A 23 3.05 17.58 0.93
CA ILE A 23 4.05 16.89 1.74
C ILE A 23 5.21 17.85 2.02
N HIS A 24 5.31 18.29 3.26
CA HIS A 24 6.40 19.19 3.67
C HIS A 24 7.76 18.49 3.67
N GLY A 25 8.77 19.19 3.15
CA GLY A 25 10.16 18.76 3.19
C GLY A 25 10.50 17.66 2.19
N ILE A 26 9.79 17.59 1.07
CA ILE A 26 10.21 16.79 -0.09
C ILE A 26 10.49 17.68 -1.29
N GLU A 27 11.25 17.14 -2.23
CA GLU A 27 11.32 17.64 -3.61
C GLU A 27 10.81 16.54 -4.53
N VAL A 28 10.16 16.93 -5.63
CA VAL A 28 9.57 15.99 -6.58
C VAL A 28 10.08 16.25 -7.99
N THR A 29 10.52 15.19 -8.66
CA THR A 29 10.97 15.23 -10.06
C THR A 29 10.16 14.27 -10.91
N VAL A 30 9.91 14.62 -12.16
CA VAL A 30 9.21 13.78 -13.14
C VAL A 30 10.12 13.53 -14.33
N THR A 31 10.31 12.26 -14.70
CA THR A 31 11.01 11.87 -15.92
C THR A 31 10.09 11.04 -16.81
N GLN A 32 10.16 11.25 -18.12
CA GLN A 32 9.52 10.33 -19.07
C GLN A 32 10.52 9.24 -19.44
N ASP A 33 10.25 7.99 -19.08
CA ASP A 33 11.19 6.90 -19.33
C ASP A 33 10.94 6.24 -20.69
N ARG A 34 9.67 6.16 -21.11
CA ARG A 34 9.22 5.60 -22.40
C ARG A 34 7.82 6.16 -22.74
N PRO A 35 7.26 5.89 -23.94
CA PRO A 35 5.89 6.27 -24.23
C PRO A 35 4.93 5.76 -23.14
N LEU A 36 4.04 6.63 -22.67
CA LEU A 36 3.03 6.34 -21.64
C LEU A 36 3.58 5.97 -20.25
N VAL A 37 4.89 6.10 -20.00
CA VAL A 37 5.48 5.80 -18.70
C VAL A 37 6.32 6.95 -18.20
N PHE A 38 5.94 7.44 -17.01
CA PHE A 38 6.59 8.54 -16.34
C PHE A 38 6.99 8.09 -14.95
N THR A 39 8.22 8.38 -14.53
CA THR A 39 8.64 8.16 -13.15
C THR A 39 8.56 9.46 -12.37
N VAL A 40 7.82 9.44 -11.26
CA VAL A 40 7.81 10.48 -10.23
C VAL A 40 8.77 10.06 -9.12
N ARG A 41 9.80 10.84 -8.83
CA ARG A 41 10.74 10.57 -7.72
C ARG A 41 10.60 11.64 -6.66
N THR A 42 10.57 11.22 -5.40
CA THR A 42 10.68 12.12 -4.26
C THR A 42 12.01 11.97 -3.56
N THR A 43 12.54 13.07 -3.03
CA THR A 43 13.72 13.14 -2.15
C THR A 43 13.39 13.98 -0.91
N GLY A 44 14.30 14.04 0.07
CA GLY A 44 14.08 14.77 1.33
C GLY A 44 13.49 13.87 2.41
N SER A 45 12.42 14.31 3.07
CA SER A 45 11.82 13.62 4.23
C SER A 45 11.30 12.20 3.93
N ILE A 46 10.95 11.95 2.67
CA ILE A 46 10.65 10.61 2.16
C ILE A 46 11.22 10.49 0.74
N LYS A 47 12.09 9.50 0.55
CA LYS A 47 12.56 9.07 -0.76
C LYS A 47 11.59 8.05 -1.34
N SER A 48 11.24 8.19 -2.60
CA SER A 48 10.40 7.21 -3.31
C SER A 48 10.63 7.27 -4.82
N LYS A 49 10.22 6.22 -5.50
CA LYS A 49 10.15 6.12 -6.96
C LYS A 49 8.79 5.54 -7.32
N VAL A 50 7.99 6.28 -8.07
CA VAL A 50 6.66 5.84 -8.52
C VAL A 50 6.60 5.87 -10.04
N GLN A 51 6.39 4.73 -10.67
CA GLN A 51 6.19 4.63 -12.11
C GLN A 51 4.72 4.73 -12.45
N LEU A 52 4.34 5.77 -13.18
CA LEU A 52 3.00 5.99 -13.71
C LEU A 52 2.87 5.29 -15.06
N LEU A 53 2.21 4.14 -15.10
CA LEU A 53 1.95 3.34 -16.29
C LEU A 53 0.59 3.73 -16.88
N PHE A 54 0.56 4.73 -17.77
CA PHE A 54 -0.71 5.24 -18.33
C PHE A 54 -1.43 4.25 -19.24
N GLY A 55 -0.72 3.29 -19.84
CA GLY A 55 -1.34 2.24 -20.66
C GLY A 55 -2.27 1.34 -19.84
N ASP A 56 -1.90 1.06 -18.59
CA ASP A 56 -2.62 0.14 -17.70
C ASP A 56 -3.39 0.86 -16.58
N LEU A 57 -3.17 2.17 -16.42
CA LEU A 57 -3.69 3.00 -15.32
C LEU A 57 -3.22 2.51 -13.94
N ILE A 58 -1.95 2.09 -13.87
CA ILE A 58 -1.29 1.53 -12.68
C ILE A 58 -0.13 2.43 -12.26
N ALA A 59 -0.06 2.75 -10.97
CA ALA A 59 1.11 3.38 -10.36
C ALA A 59 1.93 2.33 -9.60
N ASP A 60 3.15 2.05 -10.06
CA ASP A 60 4.04 1.09 -9.41
C ASP A 60 4.99 1.81 -8.45
N ILE A 61 4.91 1.47 -7.17
CA ILE A 61 5.64 2.12 -6.08
C ILE A 61 6.87 1.29 -5.72
N ASP A 62 8.02 1.95 -5.76
CA ASP A 62 9.34 1.38 -5.55
C ASP A 62 10.21 2.31 -4.67
N GLU A 63 11.28 1.77 -4.10
CA GLU A 63 12.31 2.50 -3.34
C GLU A 63 11.79 3.46 -2.24
N VAL A 64 10.70 3.10 -1.56
CA VAL A 64 10.15 3.94 -0.49
C VAL A 64 11.00 3.86 0.77
N PHE A 65 11.54 5.01 1.19
CA PHE A 65 12.35 5.16 2.39
C PHE A 65 12.01 6.45 3.12
N VAL A 66 11.68 6.34 4.41
CA VAL A 66 11.50 7.50 5.30
C VAL A 66 12.78 7.72 6.09
N GLU A 67 13.25 8.96 6.11
CA GLU A 67 14.43 9.39 6.88
C GLU A 67 14.35 8.89 8.34
N PRO A 68 15.43 8.32 8.90
CA PRO A 68 15.39 7.65 10.21
C PRO A 68 14.75 8.47 11.33
N ASP A 69 15.09 9.75 11.40
CA ASP A 69 14.61 10.69 12.43
C ASP A 69 13.13 11.07 12.26
N LEU A 70 12.56 10.81 11.07
CA LEU A 70 11.17 11.09 10.73
C LEU A 70 10.28 9.84 10.74
N ARG A 71 10.85 8.67 11.05
CA ARG A 71 10.09 7.43 11.16
C ARG A 71 9.08 7.49 12.30
N ARG A 72 8.02 6.69 12.17
CA ARG A 72 6.90 6.61 13.14
C ARG A 72 6.07 7.90 13.29
N GLN A 73 6.33 8.93 12.48
CA GLN A 73 5.54 10.17 12.45
C GLN A 73 4.44 10.15 11.37
N GLY A 74 4.02 8.97 10.90
CA GLY A 74 2.96 8.85 9.88
C GLY A 74 3.35 9.27 8.45
N ARG A 75 4.60 9.70 8.19
CA ARG A 75 5.05 10.21 6.89
C ARG A 75 4.75 9.29 5.70
N CYS A 76 5.02 7.99 5.84
CA CYS A 76 4.75 7.01 4.79
C CYS A 76 3.24 6.90 4.48
N ARG A 77 2.39 6.95 5.52
CA ARG A 77 0.93 6.95 5.35
C ARG A 77 0.48 8.21 4.63
N ARG A 78 0.91 9.39 5.09
CA ARG A 78 0.60 10.68 4.46
C ARG A 78 1.01 10.71 2.99
N PHE A 79 2.24 10.29 2.69
CA PHE A 79 2.70 10.17 1.31
C PHE A 79 1.78 9.28 0.46
N THR A 80 1.43 8.10 0.98
CA THR A 80 0.59 7.14 0.25
C THR A 80 -0.84 7.67 0.07
N GLN A 81 -1.39 8.38 1.05
CA GLN A 81 -2.70 9.06 0.96
C GLN A 81 -2.71 10.13 -0.14
N GLU A 82 -1.70 11.00 -0.16
CA GLU A 82 -1.61 12.07 -1.17
C GLU A 82 -1.30 11.52 -2.57
N LEU A 83 -0.52 10.45 -2.65
CA LEU A 83 -0.36 9.70 -3.89
C LEU A 83 -1.71 9.14 -4.35
N CYS A 84 -2.47 8.48 -3.48
CA CYS A 84 -3.79 7.93 -3.81
C CYS A 84 -4.76 9.02 -4.32
N ARG A 85 -4.82 10.16 -3.63
CA ARG A 85 -5.62 11.33 -4.03
C ARG A 85 -5.25 11.83 -5.41
N SER A 86 -3.96 12.10 -5.65
CA SER A 86 -3.50 12.61 -6.94
C SER A 86 -3.71 11.62 -8.09
N LEU A 87 -3.52 10.32 -7.84
CA LEU A 87 -3.80 9.26 -8.80
C LEU A 87 -5.29 9.18 -9.16
N HIS A 88 -6.17 9.31 -8.17
CA HIS A 88 -7.62 9.35 -8.41
C HIS A 88 -8.00 10.51 -9.35
N LEU A 89 -7.43 11.70 -9.14
CA LEU A 89 -7.68 12.89 -9.98
C LEU A 89 -7.28 12.69 -11.45
N ILE A 90 -6.26 11.87 -11.72
CA ILE A 90 -5.81 11.56 -13.09
C ILE A 90 -6.34 10.23 -13.63
N SER A 91 -7.34 9.64 -12.95
CA SER A 91 -8.06 8.43 -13.34
C SER A 91 -7.23 7.13 -13.30
N PHE A 92 -6.19 7.08 -12.46
CA PHE A 92 -5.51 5.83 -12.16
C PHE A 92 -6.41 4.94 -11.29
N LYS A 93 -6.30 3.63 -11.51
CA LYS A 93 -7.21 2.66 -10.87
C LYS A 93 -6.53 1.83 -9.80
N LYS A 94 -5.20 1.76 -9.82
CA LYS A 94 -4.46 0.82 -8.98
C LYS A 94 -3.08 1.35 -8.63
N MET A 95 -2.65 1.05 -7.41
CA MET A 95 -1.25 1.11 -7.00
C MET A 95 -0.71 -0.31 -6.83
N THR A 96 0.53 -0.54 -7.25
CA THR A 96 1.25 -1.80 -7.03
C THR A 96 2.56 -1.55 -6.29
N LEU A 97 3.07 -2.57 -5.62
CA LEU A 97 4.40 -2.53 -4.98
C LEU A 97 4.95 -3.92 -4.72
N TYR A 98 6.25 -3.98 -4.40
CA TYR A 98 6.83 -5.14 -3.72
C TYR A 98 7.09 -4.82 -2.24
N ALA A 99 6.29 -5.42 -1.36
CA ALA A 99 6.39 -5.24 0.08
C ALA A 99 7.55 -6.09 0.62
N VAL A 100 8.74 -5.50 0.63
CA VAL A 100 9.96 -6.09 1.22
C VAL A 100 9.78 -6.34 2.72
N HIS A 101 10.73 -7.10 3.31
CA HIS A 101 10.71 -7.51 4.71
C HIS A 101 10.25 -6.37 5.64
N ASP A 102 10.92 -5.23 5.66
CA ASP A 102 10.63 -4.16 6.62
C ASP A 102 9.28 -3.45 6.40
N GLY A 103 8.74 -3.51 5.18
CA GLY A 103 7.49 -2.86 4.81
C GLY A 103 6.24 -3.76 4.84
N ARG A 104 6.42 -5.08 4.94
CA ARG A 104 5.34 -6.07 4.74
C ARG A 104 4.08 -5.87 5.60
N VAL A 105 4.25 -5.48 6.87
CA VAL A 105 3.14 -5.23 7.80
C VAL A 105 2.57 -3.84 7.54
N THR A 106 3.44 -2.85 7.32
CA THR A 106 3.06 -1.46 7.07
C THR A 106 2.18 -1.33 5.83
N TRP A 107 2.56 -1.96 4.72
CA TRP A 107 1.78 -1.92 3.49
C TRP A 107 0.43 -2.62 3.63
N ALA A 108 0.39 -3.77 4.29
CA ALA A 108 -0.87 -4.43 4.63
C ALA A 108 -1.75 -3.53 5.53
N ALA A 109 -1.15 -2.85 6.50
CA ALA A 109 -1.86 -1.93 7.39
C ALA A 109 -2.45 -0.72 6.65
N PHE A 110 -1.91 -0.37 5.48
CA PHE A 110 -2.42 0.68 4.60
C PHE A 110 -3.50 0.19 3.63
N GLY A 111 -3.91 -1.08 3.72
CA GLY A 111 -4.95 -1.64 2.86
C GLY A 111 -4.42 -2.38 1.63
N PHE A 112 -3.10 -2.41 1.39
CA PHE A 112 -2.56 -3.21 0.29
C PHE A 112 -2.80 -4.70 0.55
N ARG A 113 -3.21 -5.39 -0.50
CA ARG A 113 -3.48 -6.83 -0.49
C ARG A 113 -2.54 -7.54 -1.46
N PRO A 114 -2.18 -8.81 -1.23
CA PRO A 114 -1.36 -9.53 -2.16
C PRO A 114 -2.09 -9.66 -3.50
N THR A 115 -1.34 -9.54 -4.59
CA THR A 115 -1.84 -9.95 -5.91
C THR A 115 -2.27 -11.41 -5.88
N ARG A 116 -3.15 -11.83 -6.79
CA ARG A 116 -3.59 -13.24 -6.87
C ARG A 116 -2.42 -14.23 -7.01
N GLY A 117 -1.40 -13.88 -7.81
CA GLY A 117 -0.19 -14.69 -7.95
C GLY A 117 0.61 -14.79 -6.64
N ALA A 118 0.78 -13.67 -5.93
CA ALA A 118 1.43 -13.67 -4.62
C ALA A 118 0.64 -14.48 -3.58
N TRP A 119 -0.69 -14.36 -3.56
CA TRP A 119 -1.57 -15.12 -2.67
C TRP A 119 -1.40 -16.63 -2.86
N ASN A 120 -1.46 -17.12 -4.09
CA ASN A 120 -1.28 -18.55 -4.40
C ASN A 120 0.06 -19.09 -3.89
N THR A 121 1.10 -18.24 -3.90
CA THR A 121 2.44 -18.58 -3.41
C THR A 121 2.52 -18.56 -1.87
N HIS A 122 1.77 -17.68 -1.21
CA HIS A 122 1.93 -17.40 0.22
C HIS A 122 0.85 -18.02 1.12
N LYS A 123 -0.32 -18.39 0.58
CA LYS A 123 -1.50 -18.87 1.33
C LYS A 123 -1.13 -19.92 2.37
N LYS A 124 -0.49 -21.01 1.97
CA LYS A 124 -0.11 -22.12 2.88
C LYS A 124 0.78 -21.66 4.04
N LYS A 125 1.65 -20.68 3.79
CA LYS A 125 2.56 -20.15 4.81
C LYS A 125 1.81 -19.25 5.81
N ILE A 126 0.95 -18.38 5.30
CA ILE A 126 0.06 -17.55 6.13
C ILE A 126 -0.86 -18.43 6.97
N GLU A 127 -1.51 -19.42 6.36
CA GLU A 127 -2.40 -20.36 7.04
C GLU A 127 -1.67 -21.13 8.15
N LYS A 128 -0.50 -21.71 7.85
CA LYS A 128 0.31 -22.41 8.86
C LYS A 128 0.70 -21.48 10.00
N SER A 129 1.13 -20.25 9.68
CA SER A 129 1.52 -19.27 10.69
C SER A 129 0.33 -18.83 11.54
N PHE A 130 -0.83 -18.60 10.93
CA PHE A 130 -2.05 -18.21 11.62
C PHE A 130 -2.53 -19.31 12.57
N ARG A 131 -2.61 -20.57 12.12
CA ARG A 131 -2.98 -21.71 12.99
C ARG A 131 -2.10 -21.81 14.24
N GLY A 132 -0.80 -21.53 14.11
CA GLY A 132 0.14 -21.52 15.24
C GLY A 132 -0.12 -20.42 16.29
N HIS A 133 -0.85 -19.36 15.91
CA HIS A 133 -1.16 -18.21 16.75
C HIS A 133 -2.68 -18.01 16.96
N GLN A 134 -3.52 -18.94 16.52
CA GLN A 134 -4.96 -18.76 16.45
C GLN A 134 -5.59 -18.48 17.82
N GLN A 135 -5.06 -19.11 18.88
CA GLN A 135 -5.52 -18.95 20.25
C GLN A 135 -5.17 -17.59 20.87
N GLU A 136 -4.32 -16.81 20.20
CA GLU A 136 -3.94 -15.46 20.63
C GLU A 136 -4.89 -14.38 20.11
N PHE A 137 -5.93 -14.77 19.34
CA PHE A 137 -6.96 -13.88 18.85
C PHE A 137 -8.29 -14.12 19.59
N PRO A 138 -9.13 -13.08 19.74
CA PRO A 138 -10.53 -13.27 20.09
C PRO A 138 -11.20 -14.29 19.15
N PRO A 139 -12.04 -15.21 19.65
CA PRO A 139 -12.58 -16.31 18.84
C PRO A 139 -13.30 -15.87 17.56
N GLU A 140 -14.05 -14.77 17.61
CA GLU A 140 -14.75 -14.19 16.45
C GLU A 140 -13.76 -13.73 15.37
N ILE A 141 -12.73 -12.99 15.76
CA ILE A 141 -11.67 -12.53 14.85
C ILE A 141 -10.91 -13.73 14.27
N ALA A 142 -10.63 -14.74 15.10
CA ALA A 142 -9.96 -15.95 14.64
C ALA A 142 -10.79 -16.69 13.58
N GLN A 143 -12.11 -16.74 13.78
CA GLN A 143 -13.05 -17.34 12.84
C GLN A 143 -13.09 -16.55 11.53
N ASP A 144 -13.21 -15.23 11.58
CA ASP A 144 -13.21 -14.35 10.39
C ASP A 144 -11.95 -14.54 9.54
N ILE A 145 -10.77 -14.60 10.17
CA ILE A 145 -9.51 -14.83 9.46
C ILE A 145 -9.50 -16.22 8.79
N ASN A 146 -9.95 -17.26 9.51
CA ASN A 146 -10.05 -18.60 8.96
C ASN A 146 -10.98 -18.65 7.74
N ASP A 147 -12.14 -18.00 7.83
CA ASP A 147 -13.12 -17.97 6.75
C ASP A 147 -12.58 -17.24 5.52
N LEU A 148 -11.87 -16.11 5.72
CA LEU A 148 -11.22 -15.39 4.63
C LEU A 148 -10.10 -16.22 3.97
N ILE A 149 -9.27 -16.92 4.74
CA ILE A 149 -8.22 -17.80 4.18
C ILE A 149 -8.87 -18.95 3.40
N SER A 150 -9.91 -19.55 3.96
CA SER A 150 -10.63 -20.68 3.34
C SER A 150 -11.33 -20.27 2.05
N ALA A 151 -11.92 -19.07 2.02
CA ALA A 151 -12.60 -18.49 0.87
C ALA A 151 -11.66 -17.78 -0.14
N ASP A 152 -10.35 -17.96 -0.02
CA ASP A 152 -9.34 -17.36 -0.91
C ASP A 152 -9.44 -15.83 -1.03
N GLN A 153 -9.73 -15.16 0.10
CA GLN A 153 -9.87 -13.72 0.19
C GLN A 153 -8.56 -13.04 0.59
N VAL A 154 -7.99 -12.28 -0.35
CA VAL A 154 -6.74 -11.52 -0.15
C VAL A 154 -6.88 -10.37 0.84
N SER A 155 -8.11 -9.95 1.16
CA SER A 155 -8.42 -8.94 2.18
C SER A 155 -8.03 -9.34 3.59
N VAL A 156 -7.64 -10.60 3.81
CA VAL A 156 -7.12 -11.07 5.10
C VAL A 156 -5.85 -10.32 5.54
N PHE A 157 -5.05 -9.80 4.59
CA PHE A 157 -3.81 -9.06 4.91
C PHE A 157 -4.10 -7.75 5.66
N PRO A 158 -4.91 -6.82 5.10
CA PRO A 158 -5.32 -5.63 5.83
C PRO A 158 -6.02 -5.91 7.16
N LEU A 159 -6.84 -6.97 7.23
CA LEU A 159 -7.47 -7.39 8.48
C LEU A 159 -6.41 -7.73 9.53
N ILE A 160 -5.53 -8.70 9.24
CA ILE A 160 -4.46 -9.13 10.16
C ILE A 160 -3.60 -7.95 10.63
N ALA A 161 -3.28 -7.02 9.73
CA ALA A 161 -2.42 -5.88 10.04
C ALA A 161 -3.07 -4.80 10.91
N ASN A 162 -4.40 -4.77 11.01
CA ASN A 162 -5.16 -3.71 11.70
C ASN A 162 -6.02 -4.17 12.88
N ILE A 163 -5.99 -5.46 13.23
CA ILE A 163 -6.71 -6.01 14.41
C ILE A 163 -6.28 -5.25 15.66
N ALA A 164 -7.21 -4.58 16.34
CA ALA A 164 -7.00 -4.10 17.70
C ALA A 164 -7.46 -5.18 18.68
N VAL A 165 -6.57 -5.69 19.54
CA VAL A 165 -6.96 -6.59 20.64
C VAL A 165 -6.76 -5.83 21.94
N ASP A 166 -7.82 -5.75 22.75
CA ASP A 166 -7.70 -5.18 24.09
C ASP A 166 -6.93 -6.14 25.00
N ASN A 167 -5.84 -5.65 25.59
CA ASN A 167 -5.05 -6.30 26.65
C ASN A 167 -4.36 -7.66 26.33
N GLN A 168 -4.37 -8.13 25.08
CA GLN A 168 -3.63 -9.34 24.67
C GLN A 168 -2.69 -9.01 23.51
N LEU A 169 -1.43 -8.69 23.84
CA LEU A 169 -0.36 -8.29 22.91
C LEU A 169 -0.69 -7.05 22.06
N LEU A 170 0.34 -6.31 21.65
CA LEU A 170 0.08 -5.21 20.74
C LEU A 170 -0.32 -5.79 19.37
N PRO A 171 -1.36 -5.28 18.70
CA PRO A 171 -1.75 -5.59 17.31
C PRO A 171 -0.57 -5.80 16.34
N LYS A 172 0.47 -4.99 16.54
CA LYS A 172 1.69 -4.97 15.74
C LYS A 172 2.53 -6.24 15.91
N GLU A 173 2.49 -6.90 17.06
CA GLU A 173 3.28 -8.09 17.37
C GLU A 173 2.70 -9.35 16.73
N LEU A 174 1.37 -9.50 16.76
CA LEU A 174 0.67 -10.61 16.11
C LEU A 174 0.75 -10.52 14.58
N SER A 175 0.46 -9.33 14.03
CA SER A 175 0.60 -9.08 12.59
C SER A 175 2.03 -9.30 12.11
N THR A 176 3.04 -8.90 12.89
CA THR A 176 4.44 -9.16 12.56
C THR A 176 4.80 -10.64 12.60
N ARG A 177 4.23 -11.44 13.50
CA ARG A 177 4.46 -12.90 13.53
C ARG A 177 3.83 -13.60 12.33
N ILE A 178 2.58 -13.28 12.01
CA ILE A 178 1.88 -13.94 10.89
C ILE A 178 2.45 -13.49 9.54
N LEU A 179 2.43 -12.17 9.28
CA LEU A 179 2.89 -11.63 7.99
C LEU A 179 4.42 -11.66 7.88
N GLY A 180 5.14 -11.69 9.01
CA GLY A 180 6.59 -11.87 9.04
C GLY A 180 7.10 -13.27 8.82
N SER A 181 6.20 -14.24 8.68
CA SER A 181 6.57 -15.49 8.02
C SER A 181 7.00 -15.24 6.56
N LEU A 182 6.57 -14.16 5.89
CA LEU A 182 6.93 -13.88 4.49
C LEU A 182 8.27 -13.13 4.38
N LYS A 183 9.06 -13.45 3.33
CA LYS A 183 10.26 -12.67 2.97
C LYS A 183 9.90 -11.31 2.36
N GLY A 184 8.79 -11.30 1.62
CA GLY A 184 8.18 -10.15 0.97
C GLY A 184 7.00 -10.65 0.13
N TRP A 185 6.20 -9.73 -0.43
CA TRP A 185 5.04 -10.07 -1.26
C TRP A 185 4.72 -8.95 -2.26
N HIS A 186 4.19 -9.30 -3.43
CA HIS A 186 3.69 -8.31 -4.40
C HIS A 186 2.28 -7.86 -4.00
N GLY A 187 2.12 -6.55 -3.79
CA GLY A 187 0.89 -5.94 -3.35
C GLY A 187 0.19 -5.13 -4.42
N GLU A 188 -1.13 -5.02 -4.29
CA GLU A 188 -1.99 -4.12 -5.03
C GLU A 188 -2.94 -3.38 -4.09
N PHE A 189 -3.41 -2.22 -4.52
CA PHE A 189 -4.40 -1.39 -3.84
C PHE A 189 -5.29 -0.74 -4.90
N ASP A 190 -6.61 -0.85 -4.78
CA ASP A 190 -7.55 -0.25 -5.73
C ASP A 190 -7.83 1.22 -5.36
N VAL A 191 -7.49 2.15 -6.26
CA VAL A 191 -7.70 3.59 -6.05
C VAL A 191 -9.18 3.94 -6.23
N GLY A 192 -9.77 4.65 -5.28
CA GLY A 192 -11.20 4.97 -5.24
C GLY A 192 -12.09 3.83 -4.72
N ASN A 193 -11.50 2.76 -4.16
CA ASN A 193 -12.26 1.67 -3.55
C ASN A 193 -12.40 1.90 -2.04
N GLU A 194 -13.62 2.20 -1.59
CA GLU A 194 -13.93 2.48 -0.18
C GLU A 194 -13.43 1.39 0.79
N ARG A 195 -13.47 0.12 0.37
CA ARG A 195 -13.04 -1.01 1.20
C ARG A 195 -11.53 -1.02 1.44
N ASP A 196 -10.73 -0.64 0.46
CA ASP A 196 -9.27 -0.58 0.61
C ASP A 196 -8.89 0.76 1.28
N GLU A 197 -9.56 1.86 0.90
CA GLU A 197 -9.33 3.21 1.40
C GLU A 197 -9.65 3.40 2.89
N GLN A 198 -10.61 2.65 3.45
CA GLN A 198 -10.89 2.69 4.89
C GLN A 198 -9.66 2.43 5.76
N TYR A 199 -8.70 1.63 5.27
CA TYR A 199 -7.45 1.34 5.98
C TYR A 199 -6.43 2.45 5.79
N LEU A 200 -6.32 3.00 4.57
CA LEU A 200 -5.34 4.03 4.23
C LEU A 200 -5.68 5.38 4.89
N PHE A 201 -6.97 5.75 4.92
CA PHE A 201 -7.48 7.03 5.42
C PHE A 201 -8.04 6.96 6.85
N ARG A 202 -7.82 5.85 7.56
CA ARG A 202 -8.24 5.72 8.96
C ARG A 202 -7.67 6.84 9.85
N GLY A 203 -8.55 7.58 10.52
CA GLY A 203 -8.17 8.61 11.50
C GLY A 203 -8.02 10.03 10.93
N GLU A 204 -8.43 10.23 9.67
CA GLU A 204 -8.83 11.54 9.15
C GLU A 204 -10.34 11.73 9.30
#